data_AF-A0A0Q4F8G4-F1
#
_entry.id   AF-A0A0Q4F8G4-F1
#
_cell.length_a   1.000
_cell.length_b   1.000
_cell.length_c   1.000
_cell.angle_alpha   90.00
_cell.angle_beta   90.00
_cell.angle_gamma   90.00
#
_symmetry.space_group_name_H-M   'P 1'
#
loop_
_entity.id
_entity.type
_entity.pdbx_description
1 polymer ?
#
loop_
_entity_poly.entity_id
_entity_poly.type
_entity_poly.pdbx_seq_one_letter_code
_entity_poly.pdbx_strand_id
1 'polypeptide(L)'
;MTTATITITGLVDDAQCHCCGRKLRYGITTSDLSVIGADCLVSKVIVNRKRWNTGKPTASMLRDFAKAATGVGPMRGRLPAHAFRLEVAA
;
A
#
# COMPACT_ATOMS: atom_id res chain seq x y z
N MET A 1 17.84 12.63 -2.20
CA MET A 1 16.79 11.66 -2.57
C MET A 1 15.46 12.28 -2.23
N THR A 2 14.67 12.64 -3.23
CA THR A 2 13.29 13.12 -3.02
C THR A 2 12.44 11.93 -2.57
N THR A 3 11.78 12.06 -1.43
CA THR A 3 10.83 11.06 -0.92
C THR A 3 9.41 11.57 -1.17
N ALA A 4 8.54 10.70 -1.66
CA ALA A 4 7.12 10.98 -1.79
C ALA A 4 6.34 10.23 -0.71
N THR A 5 5.27 10.84 -0.20
CA THR A 5 4.35 10.18 0.73
C THR A 5 3.12 9.72 -0.04
N ILE A 6 2.85 8.43 -0.03
CA ILE A 6 1.66 7.83 -0.65
C ILE A 6 0.74 7.34 0.46
N THR A 7 -0.55 7.64 0.39
CA THR A 7 -1.54 7.10 1.32
C THR A 7 -2.37 6.02 0.64
N ILE A 8 -2.51 4.86 1.29
CA ILE A 8 -3.43 3.80 0.87
C ILE A 8 -4.85 4.26 1.18
N THR A 9 -5.68 4.37 0.13
CA THR A 9 -7.09 4.78 0.27
C THR A 9 -8.04 3.61 0.23
N GLY A 10 -7.61 2.47 -0.32
CA GLY A 10 -8.48 1.32 -0.49
C GLY A 10 -7.90 0.22 -1.35
N LEU A 11 -8.81 -0.63 -1.85
CA LEU A 11 -8.56 -1.84 -2.60
C LEU A 11 -9.60 -1.93 -3.72
N VAL A 12 -9.19 -2.40 -4.89
CA VAL A 12 -10.05 -2.66 -6.04
C VAL A 12 -9.81 -4.07 -6.59
N ASP A 13 -10.89 -4.76 -6.96
CA ASP A 13 -10.85 -6.07 -7.59
C ASP A 13 -10.59 -5.97 -9.11
N ASP A 14 -9.99 -7.01 -9.68
CA ASP A 14 -9.73 -7.15 -11.14
C ASP A 14 -9.10 -5.90 -11.77
N ALA A 15 -8.01 -5.46 -11.17
CA ALA A 15 -7.34 -4.23 -11.53
C ALA A 15 -6.04 -4.47 -12.29
N GLN A 16 -5.53 -3.42 -12.93
CA GLN A 16 -4.22 -3.43 -13.56
C GLN A 16 -3.22 -2.60 -12.75
N CYS A 17 -2.03 -3.14 -12.54
CA CYS A 17 -0.95 -2.39 -11.90
C CYS A 17 -0.47 -1.26 -12.82
N HIS A 18 -0.62 0.00 -12.41
CA HIS A 18 -0.11 1.15 -13.17
C HIS A 18 1.42 1.15 -13.30
N CYS A 19 2.14 0.49 -12.38
CA CYS A 19 3.59 0.44 -12.40
C CYS A 19 4.16 -0.54 -13.44
N CYS A 20 3.48 -1.66 -13.72
CA CYS A 20 4.03 -2.74 -14.54
C CYS A 20 3.05 -3.38 -15.52
N GLY A 21 1.81 -2.89 -15.61
CA GLY A 21 0.78 -3.37 -16.53
C GLY A 21 0.21 -4.76 -16.21
N ARG A 22 0.67 -5.44 -15.15
CA ARG A 22 0.17 -6.77 -14.78
C ARG A 22 -1.27 -6.71 -14.30
N LYS A 23 -2.06 -7.70 -14.71
CA LYS A 23 -3.38 -7.96 -14.13
C LYS A 23 -3.22 -8.42 -12.68
N LEU A 24 -4.02 -7.84 -11.80
CA LEU A 24 -4.04 -8.08 -10.38
C LEU A 24 -5.44 -8.52 -10.00
N ARG A 25 -5.55 -9.60 -9.23
CA ARG A 25 -6.81 -9.94 -8.58
C ARG A 25 -7.26 -8.82 -7.62
N TYR A 26 -6.30 -8.21 -6.93
CA TYR A 26 -6.51 -7.11 -6.00
C TYR A 26 -5.46 -6.02 -6.22
N GLY A 27 -5.89 -4.82 -6.62
CA GLY A 27 -5.09 -3.61 -6.71
C GLY A 27 -5.25 -2.74 -5.46
N ILE A 28 -4.16 -2.11 -5.01
CA ILE A 28 -4.19 -1.14 -3.90
C ILE A 28 -4.39 0.24 -4.50
N THR A 29 -5.43 0.95 -4.07
CA THR A 29 -5.67 2.34 -4.48
C THR A 29 -4.90 3.27 -3.57
N THR A 30 -4.23 4.24 -4.20
CA THR A 30 -3.39 5.21 -3.50
C THR A 30 -3.90 6.64 -3.71
N SER A 31 -3.45 7.57 -2.86
CA SER A 31 -3.91 8.97 -2.85
C SER A 31 -3.58 9.76 -4.11
N ASP A 32 -2.63 9.28 -4.92
CA ASP A 32 -2.27 9.80 -6.23
C ASP A 32 -3.18 9.27 -7.36
N LEU A 33 -4.32 8.64 -7.01
CA LEU A 33 -5.27 8.01 -7.94
C LEU A 33 -4.69 6.83 -8.75
N SER A 34 -3.51 6.33 -8.36
CA SER A 34 -2.92 5.15 -8.97
C SER A 34 -3.48 3.86 -8.37
N VAL A 35 -3.50 2.80 -9.18
CA VAL A 35 -3.72 1.44 -8.69
C VAL A 35 -2.43 0.66 -8.85
N ILE A 36 -1.89 0.16 -7.74
CA ILE A 36 -0.61 -0.53 -7.72
C ILE A 36 -0.73 -1.89 -7.05
N GLY A 37 0.03 -2.86 -7.56
CA GLY A 37 0.16 -4.17 -6.93
C GLY A 37 0.93 -4.07 -5.63
N ALA A 38 0.55 -4.86 -4.63
CA ALA A 38 1.22 -4.88 -3.33
C ALA A 38 2.73 -5.12 -3.45
N ASP A 39 3.15 -6.07 -4.29
CA ASP A 39 4.57 -6.38 -4.51
C ASP A 39 5.33 -5.20 -5.15
N CYS A 40 4.72 -4.52 -6.12
CA CYS A 40 5.28 -3.31 -6.72
C CYS A 40 5.38 -2.17 -5.69
N LEU A 41 4.37 -2.04 -4.82
CA LEU A 41 4.37 -1.03 -3.76
C LEU A 41 5.48 -1.29 -2.73
N VAL A 42 5.66 -2.54 -2.27
CA VAL A 42 6.78 -2.92 -1.37
C VAL A 42 8.13 -2.52 -1.97
N SER A 43 8.31 -2.71 -3.29
CA SER A 43 9.58 -2.36 -3.94
C SER A 43 9.89 -0.85 -3.86
N LYS A 44 8.86 0.00 -3.97
CA LYS A 44 8.96 1.46 -3.94
C LYS A 44 9.08 2.04 -2.52
N VAL A 45 8.56 1.35 -1.51
CA VAL A 45 8.65 1.79 -0.10
C VAL A 45 10.11 1.85 0.34
N ILE A 46 10.49 2.98 0.96
CA ILE A 46 11.83 3.15 1.53
C ILE A 46 12.00 2.27 2.77
N VAL A 47 13.23 1.85 3.05
CA VAL A 47 13.52 1.05 4.24
C VAL A 47 13.37 1.93 5.49
N ASN A 48 12.46 1.56 6.38
CA ASN A 48 12.22 2.21 7.66
C ASN A 48 12.15 1.16 8.79
N ARG A 49 13.30 0.89 9.42
CA ARG A 49 13.42 -0.11 10.50
C ARG A 49 12.74 0.30 11.81
N LYS A 50 12.50 1.60 12.02
CA LYS A 50 11.77 2.09 13.20
C LYS A 50 10.29 1.75 13.13
N ARG A 51 9.74 1.78 11.91
CA ARG A 51 8.33 1.52 11.65
C ARG A 51 8.04 0.06 11.32
N TRP A 52 8.95 -0.61 10.63
CA TRP A 52 8.82 -2.01 10.21
C TRP A 52 9.98 -2.80 10.79
N ASN A 53 9.71 -3.83 11.59
CA ASN A 53 10.76 -4.66 12.20
C ASN A 53 11.72 -5.24 11.13
N THR A 54 11.18 -5.59 9.96
CA THR A 54 11.90 -6.12 8.78
C THR A 54 12.46 -5.03 7.86
N GLY A 55 12.28 -3.74 8.17
CA GLY A 55 12.68 -2.61 7.35
C GLY A 55 11.67 -2.20 6.27
N LYS A 56 10.86 -3.11 5.75
CA LYS A 56 9.76 -2.80 4.81
C LYS A 56 8.48 -3.58 5.19
N PRO A 57 7.29 -3.04 4.88
CA PRO A 57 6.06 -3.79 5.02
C PRO A 57 6.03 -4.96 4.02
N THR A 58 5.36 -6.06 4.37
CA THR A 58 5.15 -7.17 3.44
C THR A 58 3.96 -6.88 2.51
N ALA A 59 3.91 -7.55 1.36
CA ALA A 59 2.80 -7.41 0.42
C ALA A 59 1.46 -7.78 1.08
N SER A 60 1.44 -8.78 1.97
CA SER A 60 0.26 -9.16 2.74
C SER A 60 -0.20 -8.05 3.67
N MET A 61 0.71 -7.41 4.41
CA MET A 61 0.38 -6.26 5.28
C MET A 61 -0.24 -5.11 4.49
N LEU A 62 0.31 -4.79 3.33
CA LEU A 62 -0.22 -3.71 2.48
C LEU A 62 -1.64 -4.02 1.97
N ARG A 63 -1.94 -5.28 1.65
CA ARG A 63 -3.29 -5.71 1.28
C ARG A 63 -4.25 -5.61 2.48
N ASP A 64 -3.80 -5.94 3.68
CA ASP A 64 -4.61 -5.82 4.89
C ASP A 64 -4.90 -4.35 5.24
N PHE A 65 -3.93 -3.45 5.02
CA PHE A 65 -4.14 -2.01 5.13
C PHE A 65 -5.14 -1.52 4.08
N ALA A 66 -5.00 -1.94 2.82
CA ALA A 66 -5.94 -1.58 1.76
C ALA A 66 -7.38 -2.01 2.07
N LYS A 67 -7.55 -3.25 2.54
CA LYS A 67 -8.82 -3.77 3.05
C LYS A 67 -9.36 -2.89 4.20
N ALA A 68 -8.55 -2.66 5.23
CA ALA A 68 -8.95 -1.82 6.37
C ALA A 68 -9.36 -0.40 5.95
N ALA A 69 -8.69 0.19 4.95
CA ALA A 69 -9.00 1.51 4.39
C ALA A 69 -10.36 1.52 3.66
N THR A 70 -10.71 0.45 2.93
CA THR A 70 -12.05 0.29 2.35
C THR A 70 -13.16 0.03 3.38
N GLY A 71 -12.81 -0.14 4.66
CA GLY A 71 -13.75 -0.52 5.69
C GLY A 71 -14.15 -2.00 5.65
N VAL A 72 -13.37 -2.83 4.95
CA VAL A 72 -13.64 -4.27 4.75
C VAL A 72 -12.49 -5.06 5.39
N GLY A 73 -12.76 -6.10 6.18
CA GLY A 73 -11.72 -6.95 6.78
C GLY A 73 -11.47 -6.76 8.28
N PRO A 74 -10.63 -7.63 8.89
CA PRO A 74 -10.55 -7.80 10.35
C PRO A 74 -9.93 -6.61 11.10
N MET A 75 -9.31 -5.67 10.38
CA MET A 75 -8.64 -4.50 10.95
C MET A 75 -9.45 -3.19 10.83
N ARG A 76 -10.70 -3.25 10.37
CA ARG A 76 -11.58 -2.08 10.25
C ARG A 76 -11.64 -1.30 11.58
N GLY A 77 -11.31 0.00 11.54
CA GLY A 77 -11.36 0.89 12.71
C GLY A 77 -10.27 0.65 13.77
N ARG A 78 -9.36 -0.31 13.58
CA ARG A 78 -8.26 -0.60 14.52
C ARG A 78 -6.94 0.07 14.16
N LEU A 79 -6.79 0.52 12.91
CA LEU A 79 -5.53 1.09 12.45
C LEU A 79 -5.58 2.63 12.47
N PRO A 80 -4.59 3.29 13.09
CA PRO A 80 -4.48 4.74 13.08
C PRO A 80 -4.16 5.24 11.66
N ALA A 81 -4.53 6.49 11.34
CA ALA A 81 -4.37 7.06 10.00
C ALA A 81 -2.92 6.98 9.45
N HIS A 82 -1.91 6.99 10.32
CA HIS A 82 -0.51 6.85 9.91
C HIS A 82 -0.18 5.46 9.36
N ALA A 83 -0.94 4.41 9.69
CA ALA A 83 -0.72 3.04 9.20
C ALA A 83 -0.82 2.96 7.66
N PHE A 84 -1.66 3.81 7.06
CA PHE A 84 -1.91 3.85 5.62
C PHE A 84 -0.93 4.74 4.83
N ARG A 85 -0.12 5.56 5.51
CA ARG A 85 0.85 6.45 4.85
C ARG A 85 2.16 5.73 4.63
N LEU A 86 2.70 5.70 3.43
CA LEU A 86 3.96 5.07 3.07
C LEU A 86 4.92 6.11 2.51
N GLU A 87 6.18 6.04 2.93
CA GLU A 87 7.25 6.82 2.31
C GLU A 87 7.83 5.98 1.16
N VAL A 88 7.83 6.54 -0.05
CA VAL A 88 8.38 5.90 -1.24
C VAL A 88 9.51 6.74 -1.82
N ALA A 89 10.46 6.07 -2.49
CA ALA A 89 11.45 6.77 -3.29
C ALA A 89 10.77 7.37 -4.52
N ALA A 90 10.97 8.68 -4.75
CA ALA A 90 10.49 9.38 -5.95
C ALA A 90 11.38 9.05 -7.16
#